data_AF-A0A965PJQ1-F1
#
_entry.id   AF-A0A965PJQ1-F1
#
_cell.length_a   1.000
_cell.length_b   1.000
_cell.length_c   1.000
_cell.angle_alpha   90.00
_cell.angle_beta   90.00
_cell.angle_gamma   90.00
#
_symmetry.space_group_name_H-M   'P 1'
#
loop_
_entity.id
_entity.type
_entity.pdbx_description
1 polymer ?
#
loop_
_entity_poly.entity_id
_entity_poly.type
_entity_poly.pdbx_seq_one_letter_code
_entity_poly.pdbx_strand_id
1 'polypeptide(L)'
;QKNLGRQDGRKISLAFIVKLLDNADALGIQLVIDYALKRSWKCDRGTWQAGNFEESDWYHIEIDPTIAHDATTAKACWTSVFGVSPQQAPQSV
;
A
#
# COMPACT_ATOMS: atom_id res chain seq x y z
N GLN A 1 22.94 0.57 -14.59
CA GLN A 1 21.63 -0.07 -14.36
C GLN A 1 20.81 0.04 -15.63
N LYS A 2 20.10 -1.01 -16.07
CA LYS A 2 19.11 -0.89 -17.14
C LYS A 2 17.86 -0.26 -16.51
N ASN A 3 17.39 0.87 -17.02
CA ASN A 3 16.22 1.59 -16.50
C ASN A 3 14.91 0.85 -16.84
N LEU A 4 14.73 -0.35 -16.29
CA LEU A 4 13.58 -1.22 -16.54
C LEU A 4 12.39 -0.89 -15.63
N GLY A 5 12.59 -0.04 -14.63
CA GLY A 5 11.53 0.41 -13.73
C GLY A 5 10.54 1.33 -14.45
N ARG A 6 9.30 1.35 -13.97
CA ARG A 6 8.30 2.31 -14.42
C ARG A 6 8.81 3.74 -14.22
N GLN A 7 8.75 4.58 -15.25
CA GLN A 7 9.04 6.00 -15.13
C GLN A 7 8.19 6.62 -14.01
N ASP A 8 8.81 7.43 -13.16
CA ASP A 8 8.20 8.02 -11.96
C ASP A 8 7.59 6.98 -10.99
N GLY A 9 8.11 5.75 -10.97
CA GLY A 9 7.60 4.64 -10.16
C GLY A 9 7.43 4.99 -8.68
N ARG A 10 8.35 5.79 -8.11
CA ARG A 10 8.23 6.27 -6.73
C ARG A 10 7.04 7.21 -6.51
N LYS A 11 6.84 8.18 -7.42
CA LYS A 11 5.71 9.12 -7.35
C LYS A 11 4.37 8.39 -7.49
N ILE A 12 4.31 7.43 -8.41
CA ILE A 12 3.10 6.65 -8.68
C ILE A 12 2.77 5.71 -7.52
N SER A 13 3.76 4.99 -7.00
CA SER A 13 3.57 4.10 -5.85
C SER A 13 3.22 4.87 -4.58
N LEU A 14 3.83 6.04 -4.34
CA LEU A 14 3.47 6.88 -3.19
C LEU A 14 2.01 7.32 -3.23
N ALA A 15 1.47 7.66 -4.40
CA ALA A 15 0.05 8.00 -4.53
C ALA A 15 -0.87 6.83 -4.14
N PHE A 16 -0.49 5.59 -4.49
CA PHE A 16 -1.19 4.39 -4.04
C PHE A 16 -1.10 4.22 -2.52
N ILE A 17 0.07 4.40 -1.93
CA ILE A 17 0.25 4.31 -0.46
C ILE A 17 -0.57 5.36 0.28
N VAL A 18 -0.58 6.62 -0.18
CA VAL A 18 -1.40 7.67 0.45
C VAL A 18 -2.88 7.27 0.44
N LYS A 19 -3.39 6.76 -0.69
CA LYS A 19 -4.78 6.30 -0.77
C LYS A 19 -5.06 5.12 0.18
N LEU A 20 -4.11 4.20 0.39
CA LEU A 20 -4.25 3.14 1.40
C LEU A 20 -4.38 3.73 2.81
N LEU A 21 -3.52 4.70 3.16
CA LEU A 21 -3.52 5.31 4.48
C LEU A 21 -4.77 6.14 4.75
N ASP A 22 -5.27 6.88 3.75
CA ASP A 22 -6.53 7.63 3.85
C ASP A 22 -7.75 6.71 4.07
N ASN A 23 -7.61 5.41 3.78
CA ASN A 23 -8.66 4.40 3.93
C ASN A 23 -8.22 3.25 4.85
N ALA A 24 -7.28 3.51 5.77
CA ALA A 24 -6.62 2.47 6.57
C ALA A 24 -7.63 1.61 7.33
N ASP A 25 -8.63 2.23 7.97
CA ASP A 25 -9.64 1.50 8.75
C ASP A 25 -10.51 0.60 7.86
N ALA A 26 -10.97 1.11 6.72
CA ALA A 26 -11.81 0.34 5.79
C ALA A 26 -11.07 -0.86 5.19
N LEU A 27 -9.75 -0.73 5.00
CA LEU A 27 -8.89 -1.76 4.43
C LEU A 27 -8.23 -2.65 5.49
N GLY A 28 -8.37 -2.32 6.77
CA GLY A 28 -7.67 -2.94 7.89
C GLY A 28 -6.15 -2.81 7.81
N ILE A 29 -5.60 -1.69 7.32
CA ILE A 29 -4.15 -1.46 7.31
C ILE A 29 -3.67 -1.24 8.75
N GLN A 30 -2.70 -2.04 9.18
CA GLN A 30 -2.12 -1.97 10.54
C GLN A 30 -0.77 -1.23 10.54
N LEU A 31 0.06 -1.47 9.53
CA LEU A 31 1.40 -0.90 9.40
C LEU A 31 1.75 -0.67 7.94
N VAL A 32 2.42 0.45 7.65
CA VAL A 32 3.16 0.63 6.40
C VAL A 32 4.59 1.06 6.72
N ILE A 33 5.58 0.36 6.19
CA ILE A 33 6.98 0.75 6.22
C ILE A 33 7.40 1.18 4.82
N ASP A 34 8.03 2.35 4.75
CA ASP A 34 8.61 2.91 3.55
C ASP A 34 10.13 2.87 3.70
N TYR A 35 10.75 1.81 3.18
CA TYR A 35 12.18 1.54 3.35
C TYR A 35 13.05 2.58 2.64
N ALA A 36 12.56 3.16 1.54
CA ALA A 36 13.29 4.18 0.79
C ALA A 36 13.46 5.48 1.59
N LEU A 37 12.52 5.78 2.49
CA LEU A 37 12.56 6.96 3.35
C LEU A 37 12.79 6.62 4.83
N LYS A 38 13.10 5.36 5.14
CA LYS A 38 13.32 4.85 6.51
C LYS A 38 12.28 5.37 7.50
N ARG A 39 11.00 5.17 7.17
CA ARG A 39 9.87 5.63 7.99
C ARG A 39 8.76 4.59 8.06
N SER A 40 7.94 4.67 9.11
CA SER A 40 6.78 3.81 9.29
C SER A 40 5.54 4.60 9.70
N TRP A 41 4.39 4.16 9.24
CA TRP A 41 3.06 4.62 9.63
C TRP A 41 2.34 3.46 10.31
N LYS A 42 1.68 3.72 11.45
CA LYS A 42 0.88 2.73 12.17
C LYS A 42 -0.54 3.26 12.37
N CYS A 43 -1.50 2.35 12.40
CA CYS A 43 -2.93 2.67 12.57
C CYS A 43 -3.21 3.44 13.87
N ASP A 44 -2.52 3.09 14.97
CA ASP A 44 -2.65 3.75 16.27
C ASP A 44 -2.05 5.17 16.32
N ARG A 45 -1.16 5.52 15.39
CA ARG A 45 -0.50 6.83 15.33
C ARG A 45 -1.14 7.78 14.33
N GLY A 46 -1.66 7.27 13.21
CA GLY A 46 -2.19 8.10 12.13
C GLY A 46 -1.15 8.99 11.43
N THR A 47 0.15 8.79 11.67
CA THR A 47 1.22 9.61 11.08
C THR A 47 2.52 8.85 10.86
N TRP A 48 3.37 9.37 9.97
CA TRP A 48 4.70 8.84 9.68
C TRP A 48 5.69 9.19 10.79
N GLN A 49 6.53 8.23 11.15
CA GLN A 49 7.67 8.43 12.02
C GLN A 49 8.93 7.84 11.40
N ALA A 50 10.07 8.49 11.62
CA ALA A 50 11.37 7.93 11.27
C ALA A 50 11.56 6.59 11.98
N GLY A 51 12.24 5.66 11.31
CA GLY A 51 12.57 4.35 11.84
C GLY A 51 14.00 3.95 11.53
N ASN A 52 14.42 2.83 12.11
CA ASN A 52 15.78 2.32 11.97
C ASN A 52 15.73 0.95 11.30
N PHE A 53 15.84 0.96 9.96
CA PHE A 53 15.80 -0.25 9.13
C PHE A 53 16.79 -0.11 7.97
N GLU A 54 17.19 -1.24 7.38
CA GLU A 54 18.02 -1.26 6.17
C GLU A 54 17.32 -0.57 5.00
N GLU A 55 18.08 0.20 4.22
CA GLU A 55 17.54 0.96 3.10
C GLU A 55 17.22 0.03 1.93
N SER A 56 16.05 0.23 1.31
CA SER A 56 15.63 -0.56 0.16
C SER A 56 14.48 0.10 -0.59
N ASP A 57 14.27 -0.26 -1.85
CA ASP A 57 13.26 0.35 -2.73
C ASP A 57 11.96 -0.46 -2.77
N TRP A 58 11.32 -0.62 -1.61
CA TRP A 58 10.00 -1.29 -1.48
C TRP A 58 9.23 -0.77 -0.26
N TYR A 59 7.93 -1.08 -0.24
CA TYR A 59 7.07 -0.86 0.91
C TYR A 59 6.71 -2.20 1.55
N HIS A 60 6.64 -2.24 2.89
CA HIS A 60 6.01 -3.34 3.63
C HIS A 60 4.66 -2.86 4.15
N ILE A 61 3.62 -3.65 3.94
CA ILE A 61 2.25 -3.32 4.33
C ILE A 61 1.72 -4.51 5.13
N GLU A 62 1.24 -4.25 6.34
CA GLU A 62 0.57 -5.25 7.17
C GLU A 62 -0.93 -4.95 7.23
N ILE A 63 -1.74 -6.02 7.18
CA ILE A 63 -3.19 -5.96 7.20
C ILE A 63 -3.74 -6.72 8.41
N ASP A 64 -4.93 -6.36 8.84
CA ASP A 64 -5.64 -7.00 9.93
C ASP A 64 -5.84 -8.50 9.62
N PRO A 65 -5.44 -9.41 10.53
CA PRO A 65 -5.51 -10.84 10.29
C PRO A 65 -6.95 -11.34 10.12
N THR A 66 -7.95 -10.69 10.72
CA THR A 66 -9.36 -11.06 10.56
C THR A 66 -9.86 -10.76 9.16
N ILE A 67 -9.48 -9.61 8.58
CA ILE A 67 -9.76 -9.28 7.18
C ILE A 67 -8.95 -10.20 6.26
N ALA A 68 -7.68 -10.46 6.56
CA ALA A 68 -6.83 -11.34 5.75
C ALA A 68 -7.32 -12.79 5.70
N HIS A 69 -7.96 -13.26 6.78
CA HIS A 69 -8.48 -14.63 6.89
C HIS A 69 -9.84 -14.82 6.20
N ASP A 70 -10.54 -13.74 5.84
CA ASP A 70 -11.82 -13.79 5.12
C ASP A 70 -11.71 -13.10 3.76
N ALA A 71 -11.56 -13.91 2.71
CA ALA A 71 -11.46 -13.42 1.34
C ALA A 71 -12.70 -12.64 0.87
N THR A 72 -13.90 -12.94 1.40
CA THR A 72 -15.13 -12.23 1.03
C THR A 72 -15.11 -10.82 1.62
N THR A 73 -14.77 -10.72 2.91
CA THR A 73 -14.60 -9.44 3.60
C THR A 73 -13.48 -8.62 2.98
N ALA A 74 -12.30 -9.20 2.75
CA ALA A 74 -11.21 -8.53 2.06
C ALA A 74 -11.64 -7.98 0.70
N LYS A 75 -12.31 -8.79 -0.13
CA LYS A 75 -12.80 -8.33 -1.43
C LYS A 75 -13.79 -7.17 -1.30
N ALA A 76 -14.73 -7.24 -0.36
CA ALA A 76 -15.70 -6.17 -0.12
C ALA A 76 -15.04 -4.86 0.31
N CYS A 77 -14.12 -4.92 1.29
CA CYS A 77 -13.33 -3.78 1.75
C CYS A 77 -12.57 -3.10 0.60
N TRP A 78 -11.80 -3.88 -0.17
CA TRP A 78 -11.01 -3.34 -1.28
C TRP A 78 -11.88 -2.81 -2.43
N THR A 79 -13.02 -3.46 -2.71
CA THR A 79 -13.99 -2.97 -3.72
C THR A 79 -14.60 -1.63 -3.31
N SER A 80 -14.82 -1.40 -2.01
CA SER A 80 -15.38 -0.13 -1.53
C SER A 80 -14.46 1.08 -1.75
N VAL A 81 -13.13 0.86 -1.74
CA VAL A 81 -12.11 1.93 -1.86
C VAL A 81 -11.60 2.10 -3.30
N PHE A 82 -11.44 0.99 -4.02
CA PHE A 82 -10.81 0.98 -5.35
C PHE A 82 -11.79 0.64 -6.48
N GLY A 83 -13.02 0.24 -6.16
CA GLY A 83 -13.96 -0.29 -7.14
C GLY A 83 -13.59 -1.71 -7.56
N VAL A 84 -14.16 -2.16 -8.67
CA VAL A 84 -13.84 -3.48 -9.23
C VAL A 84 -12.56 -3.41 -10.06
N SER A 85 -11.72 -4.43 -9.95
CA SER A 85 -10.57 -4.58 -10.84
C SER A 85 -11.03 -4.56 -12.30
N PRO A 86 -10.27 -3.94 -13.22
CA PRO A 86 -10.57 -3.99 -14.64
C PRO A 86 -10.72 -5.44 -15.11
N GLN A 87 -11.84 -5.75 -15.77
CA GLN A 87 -12.09 -7.09 -16.33
C GLN A 87 -11.25 -7.36 -17.58
N GLN A 88 -10.74 -6.31 -18.21
CA GLN A 88 -9.81 -6.38 -19.32
C GLN A 88 -8.40 -6.08 -18.81
N ALA A 89 -7.41 -6.83 -19.31
CA ALA A 89 -6.02 -6.54 -19.05
C ALA A 89 -5.70 -5.09 -19.46
N PRO A 90 -4.86 -4.36 -18.71
CA PRO A 90 -4.40 -3.05 -19.15
C PRO A 90 -3.79 -3.17 -20.54
N GLN A 91 -4.23 -2.33 -21.48
CA GLN A 91 -3.53 -2.22 -22.75
C GLN A 91 -2.13 -1.68 -22.47
N SER A 92 -1.12 -2.32 -23.05
CA SER A 92 0.26 -1.85 -22.97
C SER A 92 0.30 -0.41 -23.50
N VAL A 93 0.70 0.53 -22.64
CA VAL A 93 1.01 1.92 -23.03
C VAL A 93 2.43 2.00 -23.58
#